data_AF-A0A1W1YSW4-F1
#
_entry.id   AF-A0A1W1YSW4-F1
#
_cell.length_a   1.000
_cell.length_b   1.000
_cell.length_c   1.000
_cell.angle_alpha   90.00
_cell.angle_beta   90.00
_cell.angle_gamma   90.00
#
_symmetry.space_group_name_H-M   'P 1'
#
loop_
_entity.id
_entity.type
_entity.pdbx_description
1 polymer ?
#
loop_
_entity_poly.entity_id
_entity_poly.type
_entity_poly.pdbx_seq_one_letter_code
_entity_poly.pdbx_strand_id
1 'polypeptide(L)' 'MPSREAVAREITRTLLDIANEEITGSDRLVVTLTVRDDQDRTISVASLIFTNEWINDPQ' A
#
# COMPACT_ATOMS: atom_id res chain seq x y z
N MET A 1 -17.72 14.77 2.26
CA MET A 1 -16.39 14.24 1.90
C MET A 1 -15.56 14.07 3.18
N PRO A 2 -14.90 12.92 3.37
CA PRO A 2 -13.94 12.76 4.47
C PRO A 2 -12.80 13.78 4.35
N SER A 3 -12.18 14.15 5.47
CA SER A 3 -11.02 15.04 5.45
C SER A 3 -9.83 14.33 4.78
N ARG A 4 -8.89 15.12 4.22
CA ARG A 4 -7.65 14.56 3.64
C ARG A 4 -6.89 13.68 4.64
N GLU A 5 -6.90 14.05 5.92
CA GLU A 5 -6.27 13.28 6.99
C GLU A 5 -6.97 11.93 7.23
N ALA A 6 -8.31 11.91 7.23
CA ALA A 6 -9.07 10.67 7.37
C ALA A 6 -8.80 9.72 6.20
N VAL A 7 -8.76 10.24 4.97
CA VAL A 7 -8.41 9.46 3.77
C VAL A 7 -6.99 8.92 3.87
N ALA A 8 -6.02 9.75 4.26
CA ALA A 8 -4.63 9.30 4.41
C ALA A 8 -4.48 8.19 5.47
N ARG A 9 -5.19 8.30 6.60
CA ARG A 9 -5.19 7.29 7.66
C ARG A 9 -5.76 5.96 7.17
N GLU A 10 -6.83 6.00 6.39
CA GLU A 10 -7.46 4.83 5.79
C GLU A 10 -6.55 4.13 4.77
N ILE A 11 -5.92 4.93 3.89
CA ILE A 11 -4.92 4.46 2.92
C ILE A 11 -3.79 3.72 3.65
N THR A 12 -3.20 4.35 4.67
CA THR A 12 -2.10 3.75 5.43
C THR A 12 -2.51 2.43 6.06
N ARG A 13 -3.68 2.36 6.69
CA ARG A 13 -4.18 1.11 7.29
C ARG A 13 -4.31 0.02 6.23
N THR A 14 -4.98 0.33 5.12
CA THR A 14 -5.21 -0.64 4.02
C THR A 14 -3.90 -1.15 3.42
N LEU A 15 -2.94 -0.26 3.17
CA LEU A 15 -1.64 -0.65 2.61
C LEU A 15 -0.84 -1.55 3.56
N LEU A 16 -0.91 -1.30 4.88
CA LEU A 16 -0.25 -2.13 5.88
C LEU A 16 -0.91 -3.49 6.04
N ASP A 17 -2.24 -3.56 5.98
CA ASP A 17 -2.97 -4.83 6.02
C ASP A 17 -2.57 -5.71 4.83
N ILE A 18 -2.56 -5.17 3.61
CA ILE A 18 -2.09 -5.87 2.40
C ILE A 18 -0.63 -6.30 2.55
N ALA A 19 0.23 -5.40 3.04
CA ALA A 19 1.64 -5.71 3.22
C ALA A 19 1.86 -6.87 4.18
N ASN A 20 1.16 -6.91 5.31
CA ASN A 20 1.28 -7.98 6.30
C ASN A 20 0.86 -9.36 5.75
N GLU A 21 -0.10 -9.39 4.84
CA GLU A 21 -0.57 -10.64 4.22
C GLU A 21 0.40 -11.14 3.13
N GLU A 22 1.01 -10.23 2.36
CA GLU A 22 1.75 -10.58 1.14
C GLU A 22 3.29 -10.61 1.30
N ILE A 23 3.85 -9.95 2.32
CA ILE A 23 5.31 -9.83 2.49
C ILE A 23 6.01 -11.17 2.73
N THR A 24 5.38 -12.09 3.46
CA THR A 24 6.00 -13.38 3.85
C THR A 24 6.35 -14.29 2.67
N GLY A 25 5.77 -14.06 1.49
CA GLY A 25 6.01 -14.84 0.28
C GLY A 25 6.80 -14.14 -0.82
N SER A 26 7.24 -12.88 -0.61
CA SER A 26 7.75 -12.04 -1.69
C SER A 26 9.00 -11.25 -1.29
N ASP A 27 10.07 -11.33 -2.09
CA ASP A 27 11.24 -10.45 -1.93
C ASP A 27 10.96 -9.02 -2.42
N ARG A 28 9.90 -8.82 -3.19
CA ARG A 28 9.49 -7.51 -3.69
C ARG A 28 7.98 -7.44 -3.84
N LEU A 29 7.40 -6.33 -3.37
CA LEU A 29 5.97 -6.05 -3.47
C LEU A 29 5.76 -4.58 -3.85
N VAL A 30 4.86 -4.34 -4.81
CA VAL A 30 4.39 -2.99 -5.16
C VAL A 30 2.87 -2.99 -5.08
N VAL A 31 2.33 -2.20 -4.17
CA VAL A 31 0.88 -2.01 -4.00
C VAL A 31 0.53 -0.59 -4.40
N THR A 32 -0.45 -0.43 -5.30
CA THR A 32 -0.99 0.88 -5.69
C THR A 32 -2.45 0.95 -5.31
N LEU A 33 -2.82 1.98 -4.56
CA LEU A 33 -4.18 2.21 -4.08
C LEU A 33 -4.70 3.52 -4.67
N THR A 34 -5.81 3.43 -5.42
CA THR A 34 -6.52 4.57 -5.97
C THR A 34 -7.79 4.81 -5.17
N VAL A 35 -7.92 6.00 -4.57
CA VAL A 35 -9.12 6.42 -3.85
C VAL A 35 -9.94 7.33 -4.73
N ARG A 36 -11.22 7.01 -4.89
CA ARG A 36 -12.19 7.81 -5.62
C ARG A 36 -13.29 8.32 -4.70
N ASP A 37 -13.87 9.47 -5.03
CA ASP A 37 -15.06 9.97 -4.36
C ASP A 37 -16.34 9.29 -4.86
N ASP A 38 -17.48 9.71 -4.32
CA ASP A 38 -18.82 9.23 -4.70
C ASP A 38 -19.23 9.58 -6.14
N GLN A 39 -18.49 10.46 -6.80
CA GLN A 39 -18.67 10.83 -8.21
C GLN A 39 -17.65 10.13 -9.12
N ASP A 40 -16.97 9.09 -8.63
CA ASP A 40 -15.93 8.32 -9.33
C ASP A 40 -14.68 9.15 -9.70
N ARG A 41 -14.50 10.33 -9.09
CA ARG A 41 -13.31 11.15 -9.31
C ARG A 41 -12.17 10.67 -8.43
N THR A 42 -11.01 10.42 -9.02
CA THR A 42 -9.79 10.13 -8.26
C THR A 42 -9.42 11.32 -7.37
N ILE A 43 -9.38 11.07 -6.05
CA ILE A 43 -9.01 12.06 -5.04
C ILE A 43 -7.65 11.77 -4.40
N SER A 44 -7.13 10.55 -4.54
CA SER A 44 -5.80 10.17 -4.09
C SER A 44 -5.26 8.97 -4.86
N VAL A 45 -3.95 8.93 -5.07
CA VAL A 45 -3.21 7.75 -5.51
C VAL A 45 -2.04 7.58 -4.55
N ALA A 46 -1.95 6.42 -3.92
CA ALA A 46 -0.89 6.08 -2.99
C ALA A 46 -0.19 4.79 -3.44
N SER A 47 1.08 4.63 -3.07
CA SER A 47 1.81 3.41 -3.35
C SER A 47 2.71 3.02 -2.20
N LEU A 48 2.77 1.72 -1.93
CA LEU A 48 3.73 1.09 -1.04
C LEU A 48 4.68 0.25 -1.88
N ILE A 49 5.97 0.45 -1.67
CA ILE A 49 7.04 -0.34 -2.31
C ILE A 49 7.78 -1.03 -1.18
N PHE A 50 7.85 -2.35 -1.25
CA PHE A 50 8.59 -3.20 -0.34
C PHE A 50 9.64 -3.98 -1.13
N THR A 51 10.84 -4.04 -0.56
CA THR A 51 11.97 -4.84 -1.07
C THR A 51 12.65 -5.47 0.13
N ASN A 52 12.87 -6.78 0.05
CA ASN A 52 13.65 -7.56 1.00
C ASN A 52 14.88 -8.11 0.27
N GLU A 53 16.06 -7.86 0.81
CA GLU A 53 17.32 -8.37 0.26
C GLU A 53 18.05 -9.16 1.34
N TRP A 54 18.28 -10.44 1.07
CA TRP A 54 19.05 -11.29 1.97
C TRP A 54 20.55 -11.13 1.68
N ILE A 55 21.28 -10.58 2.65
CA ILE A 55 22.71 -10.25 2.48
C ILE A 55 23.60 -11.51 2.44
N ASN A 56 23.10 -12.67 2.88
CA ASN A 56 23.90 -13.89 3.02
C ASN A 56 23.17 -15.17 2.58
N ASP A 57 22.14 -15.09 1.74
CA ASP A 57 21.46 -16.30 1.26
C ASP A 57 22.25 -16.95 0.11
N PRO A 58 22.87 -18.13 0.32
CA PRO A 58 23.45 -18.88 -0.79
C PRO A 58 22.29 -19.55 -1.55
N GLN A 59 22.00 -19.08 -2.76
CA GLN A 59 21.05 -19.74 -3.66
C GLN A 59 21.34 -21.23 -3.83
#